data_AF-A0A8J4DER3-F1
#
_entry.id   AF-A0A8J4DER3-F1
#
_cell.length_a   1.000
_cell.length_b   1.000
_cell.length_c   1.000
_cell.angle_alpha   90.00
_cell.angle_beta   90.00
_cell.angle_gamma   90.00
#
_symmetry.space_group_name_H-M   'P 1'
#
loop_
_entity.id
_entity.type
_entity.pdbx_description
1 polymer ?
#
loop_
_entity_poly.entity_id
_entity_poly.type
_entity_poly.pdbx_seq_one_letter_code
_entity_poly.pdbx_strand_id
1 'polypeptide(L)'
;MTTADLEQQVASIADFLRDTAETVGHPDILERLVTPLRTTMEDLAALPRSDDFWAEQANDRSTIFKLDEYARRRIDRDPNDRRASRTLVALALRYGANDGGLPYLTAEVAADSEAVGDAVIVAHWIWSEVGLDTAQELRRTLSAADPVALAGLAENHQGWVGVAARVALDVMAGASLYEAYARRC
;
A
#
# COMPACT_ATOMS: atom_id res chain seq x y z
N MET A 1 -11.68 -24.69 0.63
CA MET A 1 -10.48 -23.86 0.50
C MET A 1 -9.48 -24.29 1.56
N THR A 2 -8.41 -24.92 1.11
CA THR A 2 -7.27 -25.37 1.91
C THR A 2 -6.22 -24.25 2.03
N THR A 3 -5.19 -24.42 2.85
CA THR A 3 -4.05 -23.49 2.88
C THR A 3 -3.39 -23.34 1.51
N ALA A 4 -3.27 -24.43 0.75
CA ALA A 4 -2.74 -24.41 -0.62
C ALA A 4 -3.57 -23.55 -1.57
N ASP A 5 -4.90 -23.51 -1.40
CA ASP A 5 -5.77 -22.65 -2.21
C ASP A 5 -5.57 -21.15 -1.90
N LEU A 6 -5.22 -20.81 -0.64
CA LEU A 6 -4.89 -19.44 -0.25
C LEU A 6 -3.50 -19.04 -0.76
N GLU A 7 -2.52 -19.94 -0.67
CA GLU A 7 -1.18 -19.76 -1.24
C GLU A 7 -1.26 -19.50 -2.75
N GLN A 8 -2.06 -20.28 -3.47
CA GLN A 8 -2.27 -20.10 -4.91
C GLN A 8 -2.92 -18.74 -5.24
N GLN A 9 -3.86 -18.28 -4.40
CA GLN A 9 -4.44 -16.95 -4.55
C GLN A 9 -3.40 -15.86 -4.30
N VAL A 10 -2.64 -15.93 -3.20
CA VAL A 10 -1.58 -14.96 -2.89
C VAL A 10 -0.51 -14.92 -3.99
N ALA A 11 -0.15 -16.07 -4.58
CA ALA A 11 0.73 -16.13 -5.74
C ALA A 11 0.12 -15.37 -6.94
N SER A 12 -1.15 -15.59 -7.25
CA SER A 12 -1.86 -14.85 -8.31
C SER A 12 -1.92 -13.34 -8.03
N ILE A 13 -2.05 -12.92 -6.77
CA ILE A 13 -1.99 -11.50 -6.39
C ILE A 13 -0.58 -10.95 -6.63
N ALA A 14 0.46 -11.68 -6.21
CA ALA A 14 1.84 -11.26 -6.40
C ALA A 14 2.22 -11.14 -7.89
N ASP A 15 1.72 -12.03 -8.73
CA ASP A 15 1.95 -11.97 -10.19
C ASP A 15 1.24 -10.76 -10.81
N PHE A 16 -0.02 -10.49 -10.43
CA PHE A 16 -0.72 -9.27 -10.83
C PHE A 16 0.05 -8.00 -10.42
N LEU A 17 0.51 -7.93 -9.17
CA LEU A 17 1.28 -6.79 -8.70
C LEU A 17 2.60 -6.63 -9.45
N ARG A 18 3.25 -7.72 -9.86
CA ARG A 18 4.49 -7.65 -10.65
C ARG A 18 4.23 -7.03 -12.01
N ASP A 19 3.30 -7.59 -12.77
CA ASP A 19 3.01 -7.18 -14.15
C ASP A 19 2.61 -5.71 -14.19
N THR A 20 1.80 -5.27 -13.23
CA THR A 20 1.36 -3.88 -13.18
C THR A 20 2.45 -2.94 -12.64
N ALA A 21 3.25 -3.33 -11.64
CA ALA A 21 4.37 -2.52 -11.18
C ALA A 21 5.39 -2.27 -12.30
N GLU A 22 5.66 -3.27 -13.14
CA GLU A 22 6.49 -3.14 -14.34
C GLU A 22 5.86 -2.17 -15.35
N THR A 23 4.56 -2.30 -15.61
CA THR A 23 3.81 -1.45 -16.55
C THR A 23 3.80 0.02 -16.13
N VAL A 24 3.62 0.28 -14.83
CA VAL A 24 3.58 1.64 -14.26
C VAL A 24 4.98 2.21 -13.99
N GLY A 25 6.04 1.41 -14.20
CA GLY A 25 7.45 1.83 -14.14
C GLY A 25 8.05 1.87 -12.73
N HIS A 26 7.45 1.20 -11.75
CA HIS A 26 7.91 1.14 -10.36
C HIS A 26 8.07 -0.31 -9.85
N PRO A 27 8.88 -1.15 -10.50
CA PRO A 27 9.06 -2.55 -10.10
C PRO A 27 9.68 -2.70 -8.69
N ASP A 28 10.32 -1.66 -8.17
CA ASP A 28 10.96 -1.64 -6.86
C ASP A 28 9.95 -1.71 -5.69
N ILE A 29 8.69 -1.30 -5.88
CA ILE A 29 7.67 -1.40 -4.83
C ILE A 29 7.20 -2.84 -4.60
N LEU A 30 7.47 -3.75 -5.55
CA LEU A 30 6.91 -5.09 -5.55
C LEU A 30 7.27 -5.87 -4.30
N GLU A 31 8.55 -5.88 -3.92
CA GLU A 31 9.01 -6.61 -2.74
C GLU A 31 8.38 -6.05 -1.45
N ARG A 32 8.21 -4.72 -1.38
CA ARG A 32 7.58 -4.01 -0.25
C ARG A 32 6.09 -4.32 -0.09
N LEU A 33 5.43 -4.86 -1.12
CA LEU A 33 4.02 -5.27 -1.09
C LEU A 33 3.86 -6.79 -0.96
N VAL A 34 4.61 -7.56 -1.74
CA VAL A 34 4.47 -9.03 -1.81
C VAL A 34 5.02 -9.72 -0.58
N THR A 35 6.15 -9.25 -0.03
CA THR A 35 6.73 -9.88 1.16
C THR A 35 5.78 -9.77 2.36
N PRO A 36 5.25 -8.58 2.72
CA PRO A 36 4.24 -8.48 3.78
C PRO A 36 2.99 -9.32 3.53
N LEU A 37 2.47 -9.35 2.29
CA LEU A 37 1.30 -10.14 1.93
C LEU A 37 1.50 -11.64 2.22
N ARG A 38 2.65 -12.19 1.78
CA ARG A 38 3.00 -13.61 2.02
C ARG A 38 3.19 -13.90 3.50
N THR A 39 3.91 -13.05 4.23
CA THR A 39 4.14 -13.31 5.64
C THR A 39 2.86 -13.19 6.47
N THR A 40 1.96 -12.25 6.17
CA THR A 40 0.67 -12.16 6.87
C THR A 40 -0.23 -13.37 6.56
N MET A 41 -0.15 -13.91 5.34
CA MET A 41 -0.82 -15.17 5.00
C MET A 41 -0.29 -16.35 5.81
N GLU A 42 1.03 -16.46 5.94
CA GLU A 42 1.68 -17.49 6.76
C GLU A 42 1.29 -17.35 8.24
N ASP A 43 1.31 -16.12 8.78
CA ASP A 43 0.86 -15.80 10.14
C ASP A 43 -0.61 -16.25 10.36
N LEU A 44 -1.50 -15.95 9.41
CA LEU A 44 -2.91 -16.38 9.47
C LEU A 44 -3.06 -17.91 9.39
N ALA A 45 -2.26 -18.57 8.53
CA ALA A 45 -2.31 -20.02 8.37
C ALA A 45 -1.80 -20.75 9.62
N ALA A 46 -0.83 -20.18 10.33
CA ALA A 46 -0.25 -20.71 11.55
C ALA A 46 -1.08 -20.40 12.81
N LEU A 47 -2.06 -19.50 12.73
CA LEU A 47 -2.86 -19.06 13.87
C LEU A 47 -3.61 -20.25 14.51
N PRO A 48 -3.43 -20.52 15.83
CA PRO A 48 -4.14 -21.60 16.50
C PRO A 48 -5.65 -21.44 16.35
N ARG A 49 -6.37 -22.54 16.13
CA ARG A 49 -7.84 -22.48 15.97
C ARG A 49 -8.59 -22.03 17.22
N SER A 50 -7.92 -22.04 18.37
CA SER A 50 -8.41 -21.48 19.62
C SER A 50 -8.19 -19.97 19.77
N ASP A 51 -7.52 -19.30 18.82
CA ASP A 51 -7.33 -17.86 18.84
C ASP A 51 -8.67 -17.12 18.67
N ASP A 52 -8.83 -16.00 19.38
CA ASP A 52 -10.05 -15.18 19.36
C ASP A 52 -10.44 -14.73 17.96
N PHE A 53 -9.49 -14.59 17.03
CA PHE A 53 -9.79 -14.31 15.63
C PHE A 53 -10.78 -15.31 15.03
N TRP A 54 -10.64 -16.61 15.32
CA TRP A 54 -11.48 -17.66 14.75
C TRP A 54 -12.86 -17.75 15.38
N ALA A 55 -13.04 -17.27 16.62
CA ALA A 55 -14.30 -17.36 17.35
C ALA A 55 -15.46 -16.63 16.63
N GLU A 56 -15.14 -15.62 15.82
CA GLU A 56 -16.12 -14.80 15.10
C GLU A 56 -16.29 -15.20 13.62
N GLN A 57 -15.65 -16.30 13.19
CA GLN A 57 -15.55 -16.65 11.77
C GLN A 57 -16.47 -17.80 11.37
N ALA A 58 -17.11 -17.68 10.21
CA ALA A 58 -18.11 -18.66 9.74
C ALA A 58 -17.56 -20.03 9.26
N ASN A 59 -16.29 -20.35 9.56
CA ASN A 59 -15.63 -21.66 9.35
C ASN A 59 -14.13 -21.55 9.74
N ASP A 60 -13.45 -22.68 9.92
CA ASP A 60 -12.01 -22.71 10.28
C ASP A 60 -11.05 -22.66 9.08
N ARG A 61 -11.47 -22.05 7.96
CA ARG A 61 -10.66 -22.00 6.73
C ARG A 61 -10.05 -20.63 6.52
N SER A 62 -8.77 -20.55 6.22
CA SER A 62 -8.12 -19.29 5.84
C SER A 62 -8.56 -18.88 4.43
N THR A 63 -8.93 -17.62 4.24
CA THR A 63 -9.41 -17.06 2.97
C THR A 63 -8.80 -15.68 2.74
N ILE A 64 -8.84 -15.15 1.51
CA ILE A 64 -8.40 -13.76 1.26
C ILE A 64 -9.23 -12.77 2.07
N PHE A 65 -10.54 -12.99 2.18
CA PHE A 65 -11.39 -12.18 3.04
C PHE A 65 -10.91 -12.17 4.50
N LYS A 66 -10.55 -13.35 5.04
CA LYS A 66 -10.00 -13.44 6.40
C LYS A 66 -8.59 -12.88 6.53
N LEU A 67 -7.80 -12.89 5.45
CA LEU A 67 -6.50 -12.23 5.42
C LEU A 67 -6.65 -10.72 5.54
N ASP A 68 -7.60 -10.12 4.81
CA ASP A 68 -7.97 -8.72 4.95
C ASP A 68 -8.45 -8.41 6.38
N GLU A 69 -9.41 -9.18 6.92
CA GLU A 69 -9.91 -8.97 8.28
C GLU A 69 -8.82 -9.14 9.35
N TYR A 70 -7.95 -10.15 9.20
CA TYR A 70 -6.84 -10.40 10.11
C TYR A 70 -5.85 -9.24 10.11
N ALA A 71 -5.48 -8.73 8.92
CA ALA A 71 -4.62 -7.57 8.80
C ALA A 71 -5.27 -6.30 9.41
N ARG A 72 -6.58 -6.07 9.19
CA ARG A 72 -7.30 -4.94 9.81
C ARG A 72 -7.25 -5.01 11.34
N ARG A 73 -7.55 -6.18 11.93
CA ARG A 73 -7.49 -6.36 13.39
C ARG A 73 -6.09 -6.13 13.95
N ARG A 74 -5.04 -6.45 13.18
CA ARG A 74 -3.66 -6.14 13.59
C ARG A 74 -3.42 -4.64 13.62
N ILE A 75 -3.87 -3.90 12.61
CA ILE A 75 -3.79 -2.42 12.59
C ILE A 75 -4.62 -1.79 13.72
N ASP A 76 -5.81 -2.31 14.00
CA ASP A 76 -6.65 -1.80 15.10
C ASP A 76 -5.96 -1.94 16.47
N ARG A 77 -5.14 -3.00 16.64
CA ARG A 77 -4.35 -3.24 17.86
C ARG A 77 -3.04 -2.46 17.88
N ASP A 78 -2.37 -2.36 16.73
CA ASP A 78 -1.14 -1.61 16.52
C ASP A 78 -1.21 -0.85 15.19
N PRO A 79 -1.56 0.45 15.23
CA PRO A 79 -1.64 1.29 14.03
C PRO A 79 -0.31 1.43 13.26
N ASN A 80 0.81 1.03 13.84
CA ASN A 80 2.14 1.06 13.21
C ASN A 80 2.59 -0.30 12.66
N ASP A 81 1.72 -1.33 12.64
CA ASP A 81 2.03 -2.63 12.05
C ASP A 81 2.20 -2.50 10.52
N ARG A 82 3.43 -2.17 10.10
CA ARG A 82 3.81 -1.97 8.69
C ARG A 82 3.48 -3.20 7.84
N ARG A 83 3.61 -4.41 8.39
CA ARG A 83 3.31 -5.64 7.65
C ARG A 83 1.83 -5.74 7.33
N ALA A 84 0.98 -5.52 8.32
CA ALA A 84 -0.46 -5.52 8.14
C ALA A 84 -0.91 -4.41 7.18
N SER A 85 -0.39 -3.19 7.35
CA SER A 85 -0.67 -2.06 6.44
C SER A 85 -0.32 -2.36 4.99
N ARG A 86 0.89 -2.86 4.72
CA ARG A 86 1.32 -3.20 3.36
C ARG A 86 0.55 -4.38 2.76
N THR A 87 0.11 -5.32 3.58
CA THR A 87 -0.81 -6.38 3.17
C THR A 87 -2.13 -5.79 2.67
N LEU A 88 -2.72 -4.85 3.42
CA LEU A 88 -3.98 -4.21 3.00
C LEU A 88 -3.82 -3.35 1.75
N VAL A 89 -2.69 -2.66 1.57
CA VAL A 89 -2.36 -1.95 0.31
C VAL A 89 -2.30 -2.92 -0.86
N ALA A 90 -1.60 -4.04 -0.72
CA ALA A 90 -1.50 -5.06 -1.76
C ALA A 90 -2.87 -5.63 -2.16
N LEU A 91 -3.73 -5.93 -1.19
CA LEU A 91 -5.09 -6.40 -1.43
C LEU A 91 -5.96 -5.30 -2.08
N ALA A 92 -5.86 -4.06 -1.61
CA ALA A 92 -6.59 -2.92 -2.14
C ALA A 92 -6.27 -2.66 -3.62
N LEU A 93 -4.97 -2.69 -3.99
CA LEU A 93 -4.53 -2.59 -5.38
C LEU A 93 -5.06 -3.73 -6.24
N ARG A 94 -5.00 -4.98 -5.76
CA ARG A 94 -5.46 -6.15 -6.51
C ARG A 94 -6.95 -6.13 -6.82
N TYR A 95 -7.75 -5.71 -5.84
CA TYR A 95 -9.21 -5.74 -5.92
C TYR A 95 -9.82 -4.40 -6.34
N GLY A 96 -8.99 -3.43 -6.71
CA GLY A 96 -9.44 -2.17 -7.30
C GLY A 96 -10.16 -1.24 -6.32
N ALA A 97 -9.69 -1.18 -5.07
CA ALA A 97 -10.19 -0.16 -4.14
C ALA A 97 -9.86 1.24 -4.69
N ASN A 98 -10.83 2.14 -4.67
CA ASN A 98 -10.70 3.49 -5.27
C ASN A 98 -9.56 4.32 -4.68
N ASP A 99 -9.13 4.05 -3.45
CA ASP A 99 -8.04 4.73 -2.76
C ASP A 99 -6.70 3.98 -2.82
N GLY A 100 -6.66 2.80 -3.46
CA GLY A 100 -5.47 1.94 -3.53
C GLY A 100 -4.91 1.51 -2.16
N GLY A 101 -5.66 1.68 -1.07
CA GLY A 101 -5.17 1.46 0.29
C GLY A 101 -4.27 2.57 0.83
N LEU A 102 -4.22 3.75 0.20
CA LEU A 102 -3.45 4.92 0.64
C LEU A 102 -3.60 5.25 2.14
N PRO A 103 -4.79 5.13 2.77
CA PRO A 103 -4.92 5.39 4.21
C PRO A 103 -4.02 4.52 5.10
N TYR A 104 -3.69 3.29 4.68
CA TYR A 104 -2.86 2.37 5.45
C TYR A 104 -1.36 2.75 5.46
N LEU A 105 -0.94 3.66 4.59
CA LEU A 105 0.44 4.17 4.56
C LEU A 105 0.66 5.37 5.48
N THR A 106 -0.40 5.95 6.06
CA THR A 106 -0.34 7.21 6.83
C THR A 106 0.67 7.15 7.98
N ALA A 107 0.65 6.08 8.79
CA ALA A 107 1.57 5.93 9.93
C ALA A 107 3.03 5.80 9.48
N GLU A 108 3.25 5.14 8.35
CA GLU A 108 4.59 4.94 7.78
C GLU A 108 5.15 6.24 7.21
N VAL A 109 4.33 7.01 6.50
CA VAL A 109 4.64 8.36 6.01
C VAL A 109 4.94 9.33 7.16
N ALA A 110 4.23 9.19 8.29
CA ALA A 110 4.48 10.00 9.49
C ALA A 110 5.84 9.69 10.14
N ALA A 111 6.26 8.42 10.09
CA ALA A 111 7.50 7.96 10.70
C ALA A 111 8.73 8.15 9.80
N ASP A 112 8.55 8.12 8.48
CA ASP A 112 9.63 8.10 7.50
C ASP A 112 9.24 8.86 6.22
N SER A 113 9.96 9.95 5.93
CA SER A 113 9.69 10.76 4.73
C SER A 113 10.03 10.03 3.43
N GLU A 114 10.86 8.99 3.43
CA GLU A 114 11.09 8.17 2.24
C GLU A 114 9.85 7.32 1.88
N ALA A 115 9.00 6.97 2.86
CA ALA A 115 7.76 6.25 2.63
C ALA A 115 6.72 7.06 1.82
N VAL A 116 6.90 8.38 1.69
CA VAL A 116 6.14 9.23 0.76
C VAL A 116 6.26 8.72 -0.67
N GLY A 117 7.43 8.20 -1.06
CA GLY A 117 7.66 7.63 -2.37
C GLY A 117 6.66 6.53 -2.71
N ASP A 118 6.42 5.63 -1.76
CA ASP A 118 5.49 4.51 -1.95
C ASP A 118 4.03 4.97 -2.03
N ALA A 119 3.64 5.97 -1.24
CA ALA A 119 2.30 6.55 -1.34
C ALA A 119 2.06 7.19 -2.71
N VAL A 120 3.07 7.89 -3.24
CA VAL A 120 3.02 8.48 -4.59
C VAL A 120 2.93 7.39 -5.67
N ILE A 121 3.69 6.30 -5.55
CA ILE A 121 3.61 5.16 -6.48
C ILE A 121 2.20 4.55 -6.46
N VAL A 122 1.60 4.32 -5.29
CA VAL A 122 0.24 3.77 -5.17
C VAL A 122 -0.79 4.69 -5.84
N ALA A 123 -0.69 6.01 -5.62
CA ALA A 123 -1.57 6.97 -6.27
C ALA A 123 -1.41 6.98 -7.79
N HIS A 124 -0.16 6.92 -8.27
CA HIS A 124 0.18 6.81 -9.69
C HIS A 124 -0.40 5.55 -10.32
N TRP A 125 -0.27 4.41 -9.63
CA TRP A 125 -0.79 3.13 -10.07
C TRP A 125 -2.29 3.19 -10.32
N ILE A 126 -3.07 3.71 -9.36
CA ILE A 126 -4.53 3.82 -9.52
C ILE A 126 -4.88 4.76 -10.69
N TRP A 127 -4.15 5.86 -10.84
CA TRP A 127 -4.36 6.77 -11.97
C TRP A 127 -4.02 6.12 -13.32
N SER A 128 -2.91 5.38 -13.43
CA SER A 128 -2.48 4.72 -14.67
C SER A 128 -3.40 3.56 -15.08
N GLU A 129 -3.82 2.72 -14.13
CA GLU A 129 -4.59 1.51 -14.43
C GLU A 129 -6.10 1.77 -14.52
N VAL A 130 -6.62 2.69 -13.70
CA VAL A 130 -8.07 2.92 -13.55
C VAL A 130 -8.49 4.29 -14.08
N GLY A 131 -7.55 5.22 -14.27
CA GLY A 131 -7.85 6.60 -14.68
C GLY A 131 -8.42 7.47 -13.55
N LEU A 132 -8.39 6.99 -12.30
CA LEU A 132 -8.93 7.74 -11.15
C LEU A 132 -7.86 8.68 -10.57
N ASP A 133 -8.22 9.95 -10.42
CA ASP A 133 -7.37 10.93 -9.73
C ASP A 133 -7.53 10.78 -8.20
N THR A 134 -6.56 10.13 -7.57
CA THR A 134 -6.50 9.91 -6.11
C THR A 134 -5.78 11.02 -5.37
N ALA A 135 -5.63 12.21 -5.96
CA ALA A 135 -4.96 13.34 -5.31
C ALA A 135 -5.57 13.70 -3.95
N GLN A 136 -6.88 13.56 -3.75
CA GLN A 136 -7.49 13.85 -2.45
C GLN A 136 -7.07 12.83 -1.37
N GLU A 137 -7.11 11.55 -1.70
CA GLU A 137 -6.69 10.45 -0.83
C GLU A 137 -5.19 10.58 -0.51
N LEU A 138 -4.37 10.87 -1.53
CA LEU A 138 -2.94 11.11 -1.35
C LEU A 138 -2.70 12.30 -0.42
N ARG A 139 -3.41 13.43 -0.57
CA ARG A 139 -3.31 14.57 0.36
C ARG A 139 -3.63 14.18 1.80
N ARG A 140 -4.65 13.34 2.02
CA ARG A 140 -5.00 12.88 3.38
C ARG A 140 -3.87 12.03 3.97
N THR A 141 -3.31 11.09 3.21
CA THR A 141 -2.17 10.28 3.64
C THR A 141 -0.93 11.14 3.93
N LEU A 142 -0.62 12.10 3.05
CA LEU A 142 0.53 13.00 3.19
C LEU A 142 0.39 14.05 4.29
N SER A 143 -0.81 14.25 4.84
CA SER A 143 -1.04 15.23 5.91
C SER A 143 -0.24 14.94 7.20
N ALA A 144 0.24 13.70 7.36
CA ALA A 144 1.07 13.28 8.48
C ALA A 144 2.58 13.39 8.20
N ALA A 145 3.00 13.68 6.95
CA ALA A 145 4.41 13.79 6.59
C ALA A 145 5.08 15.03 7.22
N ASP A 146 6.38 14.94 7.53
CA ASP A 146 7.17 16.11 7.90
C ASP A 146 7.44 16.97 6.64
N PRO A 147 6.86 18.19 6.56
CA PRO A 147 6.98 19.02 5.37
C PRO A 147 8.41 19.54 5.16
N VAL A 148 9.21 19.70 6.22
CA VAL A 148 10.59 20.19 6.12
C VAL A 148 11.49 19.08 5.59
N ALA A 149 11.35 17.86 6.13
CA ALA A 149 12.09 16.71 5.62
C ALA A 149 11.72 16.39 4.16
N LEU A 150 10.42 16.48 3.82
CA LEU A 150 9.95 16.27 2.45
C LEU A 150 10.48 17.32 1.47
N ALA A 151 10.53 18.60 1.86
CA ALA A 151 11.18 19.64 1.07
C ALA A 151 12.70 19.36 0.90
N GLY A 152 13.36 18.91 1.96
CA GLY A 152 14.77 18.48 1.90
C GLY A 152 15.01 17.36 0.90
N LEU A 153 14.14 16.34 0.86
CA LEU A 153 14.19 15.27 -0.15
C LEU A 153 13.98 15.81 -1.57
N ALA A 154 13.00 16.70 -1.75
CA ALA A 154 12.69 17.29 -3.04
C ALA A 154 13.84 18.13 -3.63
N GLU A 155 14.64 18.79 -2.78
CA GLU A 155 15.78 19.61 -3.18
C GLU A 155 17.07 18.81 -3.38
N ASN A 156 17.34 17.86 -2.47
CA ASN A 156 18.68 17.27 -2.34
C ASN A 156 18.80 15.86 -2.91
N HIS A 157 17.69 15.16 -3.19
CA HIS A 157 17.74 13.82 -3.77
C HIS A 157 17.55 13.82 -5.29
N GLN A 158 18.42 13.07 -5.97
CA GLN A 158 18.27 12.72 -7.37
C GLN A 158 17.48 11.42 -7.54
N GLY A 159 16.97 11.19 -8.75
CA GLY A 159 16.19 10.00 -9.07
C GLY A 159 14.76 10.04 -8.52
N TRP A 160 14.15 8.86 -8.41
CA TRP A 160 12.72 8.73 -8.12
C TRP A 160 12.31 9.34 -6.78
N VAL A 161 13.11 9.18 -5.72
CA VAL A 161 12.80 9.73 -4.38
C VAL A 161 12.57 11.24 -4.42
N GLY A 162 13.46 11.99 -5.09
CA GLY A 162 13.29 13.44 -5.25
C GLY A 162 12.10 13.80 -6.16
N VAL A 163 11.82 13.00 -7.20
CA VAL A 163 10.64 13.21 -8.06
C VAL A 163 9.35 13.01 -7.27
N ALA A 164 9.25 11.91 -6.52
CA ALA A 164 8.09 11.61 -5.69
C ALA A 164 7.87 12.68 -4.62
N ALA A 165 8.94 13.16 -3.97
CA ALA A 165 8.85 14.25 -3.01
C ALA A 165 8.28 15.54 -3.64
N ARG A 166 8.72 15.89 -4.86
CA ARG A 166 8.18 17.04 -5.61
C ARG A 166 6.71 16.86 -6.01
N VAL A 167 6.33 15.67 -6.47
CA VAL A 167 4.92 15.34 -6.78
C VAL A 167 4.05 15.45 -5.53
N ALA A 168 4.53 14.90 -4.40
CA ALA A 168 3.85 14.99 -3.12
C ALA A 168 3.61 16.44 -2.69
N LEU A 169 4.64 17.30 -2.77
CA LEU A 169 4.52 18.73 -2.46
C LEU A 169 3.52 19.46 -3.38
N ASP A 170 3.55 19.19 -4.69
CA ASP A 170 2.58 19.78 -5.63
C ASP A 170 1.14 19.36 -5.29
N VAL A 171 0.93 18.07 -4.99
CA VAL A 171 -0.38 17.53 -4.61
C VAL A 171 -0.86 18.13 -3.29
N MET A 172 0.02 18.25 -2.29
CA MET A 172 -0.27 18.93 -1.02
C MET A 172 -0.63 20.41 -1.23
N ALA A 173 -0.02 21.07 -2.21
CA ALA A 173 -0.35 22.44 -2.61
C ALA A 173 -1.66 22.56 -3.42
N GLY A 174 -2.32 21.43 -3.72
CA GLY A 174 -3.64 21.39 -4.35
C GLY A 174 -3.67 20.91 -5.80
N ALA A 175 -2.53 20.54 -6.38
CA ALA A 175 -2.51 19.97 -7.73
C ALA A 175 -3.28 18.63 -7.81
N SER A 176 -3.79 18.31 -8.99
CA SER A 176 -4.15 16.95 -9.38
C SER A 176 -2.90 16.09 -9.60
N LEU A 177 -3.04 14.77 -9.63
CA LEU A 177 -1.92 13.89 -9.99
C LEU A 177 -1.39 14.22 -11.39
N TYR A 178 -2.28 14.42 -12.36
CA TYR A 178 -1.89 14.79 -13.73
C TYR A 178 -1.01 16.05 -13.78
N GLU A 179 -1.43 17.13 -13.11
CA GLU A 179 -0.67 18.38 -13.07
C GLU A 179 0.67 18.21 -12.36
N ALA A 180 0.70 17.44 -11.26
CA ALA A 180 1.92 17.20 -10.50
C ALA A 180 2.94 16.39 -11.32
N TYR A 181 2.51 15.38 -12.08
CA TYR A 181 3.37 14.61 -12.98
C TYR A 181 3.80 15.39 -14.22
N ALA A 182 2.91 16.17 -14.84
CA ALA A 182 3.21 16.94 -16.05
C ALA A 182 4.34 17.97 -15.85
N ARG A 183 4.58 18.44 -14.62
CA ARG A 183 5.70 19.35 -14.27
C ARG A 183 7.06 18.66 -14.18
N ARG A 184 7.11 17.35 -14.40
CA ARG A 184 8.29 16.49 -14.21
C ARG A 184 8.73 15.79 -15.51
N CYS A 185 7.93 15.87 -16.57
CA CYS A 185 8.25 15.49 -17.94
C CYS A 185 8.79 16.70 -18.71
#